data_AF-A0A7L5DSC6-F1
#
_entry.id   AF-A0A7L5DSC6-F1
#
_cell.length_a   1.000
_cell.length_b   1.000
_cell.length_c   1.000
_cell.angle_alpha   90.00
_cell.angle_beta   90.00
_cell.angle_gamma   90.00
#
_symmetry.space_group_name_H-M   'P 1'
#
loop_
_entity.id
_entity.type
_entity.pdbx_description
1 polymer ?
#
loop_
_entity_poly.entity_id
_entity_poly.type
_entity_poly.pdbx_seq_one_letter_code
_entity_poly.pdbx_strand_id
1 'polypeptide(L)' 'MNSIPDEEQLKKNVEDRIREAILAIEPDAQVTVSVDMRTGKVVVEGADDDLVNRAIDSIPSSDSSDE' A
#
# COMPACT_ATOMS: atom_id res chain seq x y z
N MET A 1 25.95 15.28 -6.53
CA MET A 1 25.01 14.72 -5.54
C MET A 1 23.95 13.95 -6.31
N ASN A 2 24.12 12.64 -6.46
CA ASN A 2 23.06 11.76 -7.00
C ASN A 2 22.27 11.27 -5.79
N SER A 3 21.21 12.00 -5.43
CA SER A 3 20.21 11.46 -4.51
C SER A 3 19.46 10.37 -5.26
N ILE A 4 19.38 9.17 -4.69
CA ILE A 4 18.57 8.06 -5.17
C ILE A 4 17.15 8.35 -4.65
N PRO A 5 16.23 8.92 -5.45
CA PRO A 5 14.90 9.28 -4.96
C PRO A 5 13.90 8.15 -5.22
N ASP A 6 14.21 7.22 -6.12
CA ASP A 6 13.20 6.35 -6.71
C ASP A 6 12.72 5.27 -5.74
N GLU A 7 13.62 4.50 -5.12
CA GLU A 7 13.21 3.34 -4.32
C GLU A 7 12.52 3.73 -3.00
N GLU A 8 13.07 4.67 -2.23
CA GLU A 8 12.42 5.10 -0.98
C GLU A 8 11.08 5.81 -1.23
N GLN A 9 10.96 6.59 -2.31
CA GLN A 9 9.68 7.21 -2.66
C GLN A 9 8.67 6.20 -3.18
N LEU A 10 9.08 5.24 -4.01
CA LEU A 10 8.23 4.13 -4.43
C LEU A 10 7.73 3.34 -3.21
N LYS A 11 8.61 3.07 -2.24
CA LYS A 11 8.26 2.33 -1.01
C LYS A 11 7.15 3.06 -0.28
N LYS A 12 7.38 4.35 -0.02
CA LYS A 12 6.44 5.21 0.69
C LYS A 12 5.11 5.36 -0.05
N ASN A 13 5.14 5.50 -1.38
CA ASN A 13 3.93 5.58 -2.19
C ASN A 13 3.09 4.30 -2.09
N VAL A 14 3.72 3.12 -2.11
CA VAL A 14 3.00 1.84 -1.95
C VAL A 14 2.42 1.73 -0.54
N GLU A 15 3.21 2.05 0.49
CA GLU A 15 2.76 2.05 1.88
C GLU A 15 1.56 2.97 2.11
N ASP A 16 1.63 4.20 1.59
CA ASP A 16 0.57 5.19 1.70
C ASP A 16 -0.70 4.75 0.97
N ARG A 17 -0.60 4.22 -0.27
CA ARG A 17 -1.78 3.72 -1.01
C ARG A 17 -2.51 2.59 -0.29
N ILE A 18 -1.75 1.65 0.28
CA ILE A 18 -2.34 0.52 1.02
C ILE A 18 -2.96 1.01 2.33
N ARG A 19 -2.29 1.93 3.04
CA ARG A 19 -2.85 2.55 4.24
C ARG A 19 -4.16 3.30 3.93
N GLU A 20 -4.17 4.11 2.88
CA GLU A 20 -5.36 4.85 2.45
C GLU A 20 -6.50 3.93 2.06
N ALA A 21 -6.23 2.83 1.36
CA ALA A 21 -7.25 1.85 1.00
C ALA A 21 -7.86 1.17 2.23
N ILE A 22 -7.05 0.86 3.25
CA ILE A 22 -7.56 0.31 4.51
C ILE A 22 -8.40 1.35 5.26
N LEU A 23 -7.91 2.58 5.39
CA LEU A 23 -8.64 3.67 6.06
C LEU A 23 -9.92 4.07 5.33
N ALA A 24 -10.00 3.85 4.01
CA ALA A 24 -11.23 4.07 3.24
C ALA A 24 -12.34 3.08 3.60
N ILE A 25 -11.97 1.86 4.03
CA ILE A 25 -12.91 0.84 4.49
C ILE A 25 -13.19 1.02 5.99
N GLU A 26 -12.15 1.22 6.79
CA GLU A 26 -12.23 1.39 8.24
C GLU A 26 -11.41 2.61 8.69
N PRO A 27 -12.02 3.81 8.80
CA PRO A 27 -11.30 5.05 9.08
C PRO A 27 -10.72 5.13 10.49
N ASP A 28 -11.23 4.31 11.42
CA ASP A 28 -10.74 4.19 12.79
C ASP A 28 -9.62 3.13 12.95
N ALA A 29 -9.24 2.44 11.86
CA ALA A 29 -8.22 1.40 11.90
C ALA A 29 -6.83 1.99 12.20
N GLN A 30 -6.15 1.46 13.21
CA GLN A 30 -4.77 1.80 13.53
C GLN A 30 -3.81 0.81 12.88
N VAL A 31 -3.45 1.08 11.63
CA VAL A 31 -2.62 0.17 10.83
C VAL A 31 -1.21 0.71 10.58
N THR A 32 -0.25 -0.20 10.61
CA THR A 32 1.13 0.05 10.16
C THR A 32 1.39 -0.76 8.90
N VAL A 33 1.79 -0.08 7.82
CA VAL A 33 2.13 -0.72 6.54
C VAL A 33 3.64 -0.59 6.33
N SER A 34 4.28 -1.70 5.98
CA SER A 34 5.71 -1.77 5.67
C SER A 34 5.94 -2.60 4.41
N VAL A 35 6.69 -2.05 3.47
CA VAL A 35 7.01 -2.74 2.22
C VAL A 35 8.49 -3.14 2.19
N ASP A 36 8.74 -4.42 1.95
CA ASP A 36 10.05 -4.97 1.67
C ASP A 36 10.29 -4.97 0.16
N MET A 37 10.98 -3.93 -0.32
CA MET A 37 11.36 -3.74 -1.72
C MET A 37 12.22 -4.87 -2.29
N ARG A 38 12.95 -5.59 -1.44
CA ARG A 38 13.91 -6.62 -1.86
C ARG A 38 13.21 -7.92 -2.23
N THR A 39 12.09 -8.20 -1.56
CA THR A 39 11.27 -9.40 -1.75
C THR A 39 9.92 -9.11 -2.41
N GLY A 40 9.52 -7.84 -2.49
CA GLY A 40 8.18 -7.43 -2.92
C GLY A 40 7.09 -7.73 -1.89
N LYS A 41 7.46 -8.07 -0.64
CA LYS A 41 6.50 -8.44 0.40
C LYS A 41 5.96 -7.19 1.08
N VAL A 42 4.63 -7.13 1.24
CA VAL A 42 3.97 -6.12 2.07
C VAL A 42 3.59 -6.75 3.40
N VAL A 43 3.86 -6.04 4.50
CA VAL A 43 3.44 -6.39 5.84
C VAL A 43 2.49 -5.31 6.34
N VAL A 44 1.31 -5.71 6.77
CA VAL A 44 0.32 -4.84 7.40
C VAL A 44 0.06 -5.36 8.80
N GLU A 45 0.23 -4.50 9.80
CA GLU A 45 -0.03 -4.81 11.20
C GLU A 45 -1.20 -3.95 11.70
N GLY A 46 -2.04 -4.51 12.58
CA GLY A 46 -3.17 -3.79 13.18
C GLY A 46 -4.48 -3.84 12.38
N ALA A 47 -4.52 -4.60 11.27
CA ALA A 47 -5.74 -4.92 10.53
C ALA A 47 -5.86 -6.42 10.31
N ASP A 48 -7.10 -6.92 10.28
CA ASP A 48 -7.41 -8.30 9.92
C ASP A 48 -7.09 -8.58 8.45
N ASP A 49 -6.67 -9.83 8.15
CA ASP A 49 -6.36 -10.27 6.78
C ASP A 49 -7.52 -10.02 5.79
N ASP A 50 -8.77 -10.17 6.24
CA ASP A 50 -9.95 -9.85 5.43
C ASP A 50 -10.04 -8.37 5.05
N LEU A 51 -9.75 -7.47 5.98
CA LEU A 51 -9.75 -6.02 5.75
C LEU A 51 -8.64 -5.64 4.78
N VAL A 52 -7.44 -6.21 4.98
CA VAL A 52 -6.29 -5.99 4.10
C VAL A 52 -6.57 -6.50 2.70
N ASN A 53 -7.14 -7.69 2.54
CA ASN A 53 -7.49 -8.24 1.23
C ASN A 53 -8.52 -7.38 0.49
N ARG A 54 -9.56 -6.89 1.19
CA ARG A 54 -10.54 -5.96 0.59
C ARG A 54 -9.92 -4.63 0.20
N ALA A 55 -9.02 -4.10 1.03
CA ALA A 55 -8.30 -2.88 0.72
C ALA A 55 -7.46 -3.05 -0.53
N ILE A 56 -6.71 -4.15 -0.65
CA ILE A 56 -5.87 -4.45 -1.83
C ILE A 56 -6.73 -4.62 -3.09
N ASP A 57 -7.85 -5.35 -3.01
CA ASP A 57 -8.78 -5.52 -4.13
C ASP A 57 -9.39 -4.19 -4.60
N SER A 58 -9.60 -3.25 -3.66
CA SER A 58 -10.09 -1.91 -3.96
C SER A 58 -9.03 -0.98 -4.56
N ILE A 59 -7.74 -1.33 -4.52
CA ILE A 59 -6.71 -0.51 -5.16
C ILE A 59 -6.82 -0.73 -6.67
N PRO A 60 -7.24 0.28 -7.46
CA PRO A 60 -7.30 0.13 -8.90
C PRO A 60 -5.88 -0.18 -9.38
N SER A 61 -5.75 -1.37 -10.00
CA SER A 61 -4.60 -1.68 -10.82
C SER A 61 -4.56 -0.60 -11.90
N SER A 62 -3.53 0.23 -11.90
CA SER A 62 -3.34 1.24 -12.94
C SER A 62 -2.94 0.54 -14.24
N ASP A 63 -3.83 -0.29 -14.77
CA ASP A 63 -3.78 -0.95 -16.08
C ASP A 63 -5.22 -1.32 -16.49
N SER A 64 -6.06 -0.31 -16.59
CA SER A 64 -7.11 -0.28 -17.58
C SER A 64 -6.95 1.03 -18.32
N SER A 65 -6.12 0.97 -19.37
CA SER A 65 -6.29 1.87 -20.50
C SER A 65 -7.74 1.74 -20.96
N ASP A 66 -8.56 2.74 -20.63
CA ASP A 66 -9.82 2.97 -21.33
C ASP A 66 -9.49 3.64 -22.67
N GLU A 67 -10.18 3.19 -23.72
CA GLU A 67 -9.90 3.29 -25.16
C GLU A 67 -9.65 4.68 -25.74
#